data_AF-A0A1X4HZR7-F1
#
_entry.id   AF-A0A1X4HZR7-F1
#
_cell.length_a   1.000
_cell.length_b   1.000
_cell.length_c   1.000
_cell.angle_alpha   90.00
_cell.angle_beta   90.00
_cell.angle_gamma   90.00
#
_symmetry.space_group_name_H-M   'P 1'
#
loop_
_entity.id
_entity.type
_entity.pdbx_description
1 polymer ?
#
loop_
_entity_poly.entity_id
_entity_poly.type
_entity_poly.pdbx_seq_one_letter_code
_entity_poly.pdbx_strand_id
1 'polypeptide(L)'
;HRPAPGLLRGNAASALAGAARELDRWGRRHGRTDVAARAVSLAAELLAHPLLAGTGTLTGTAFRRRSCCLYYRVPGGGVCGDCCLVRPPRSSPRAPSG
;
A
#
# COMPACT_ATOMS: atom_id res chain seq x y z
N HIS A 1 -15.93 7.33 -14.60
CA HIS A 1 -14.63 7.81 -14.08
C HIS A 1 -13.51 6.86 -14.48
N ARG A 2 -12.45 7.34 -15.13
CA ARG A 2 -11.24 6.54 -15.35
C ARG A 2 -10.46 6.46 -14.03
N PRO A 3 -10.04 5.26 -13.57
CA PRO A 3 -9.19 5.16 -12.40
C PRO A 3 -7.86 5.88 -12.65
N ALA A 4 -7.27 6.46 -11.59
CA ALA A 4 -5.99 7.15 -11.71
C ALA A 4 -4.92 6.21 -12.29
N PRO A 5 -4.02 6.71 -13.16
CA PRO A 5 -2.92 5.90 -13.69
C PRO A 5 -2.16 5.19 -12.56
N GLY A 6 -2.00 3.87 -12.69
CA GLY A 6 -1.30 3.04 -11.70
C GLY A 6 -2.08 2.75 -10.41
N LEU A 7 -3.38 3.08 -10.33
CA LEU A 7 -4.22 2.78 -9.16
C LEU A 7 -4.27 1.28 -8.86
N LEU A 8 -4.55 0.45 -9.86
CA LEU A 8 -4.66 -1.01 -9.68
C LEU A 8 -3.34 -1.63 -9.19
N ARG A 9 -2.22 -1.29 -9.85
CA ARG A 9 -0.90 -1.77 -9.46
C ARG A 9 -0.51 -1.28 -8.06
N GLY A 10 -0.79 -0.01 -7.74
CA GLY A 10 -0.57 0.54 -6.40
C GLY A 10 -1.42 -0.13 -5.33
N ASN A 11 -2.65 -0.55 -5.66
CA ASN A 11 -3.50 -1.30 -4.73
C ASN A 11 -2.96 -2.72 -4.53
N ALA A 12 -2.54 -3.39 -5.60
CA ALA A 12 -1.92 -4.72 -5.52
C ALA A 12 -0.64 -4.70 -4.68
N ALA A 13 0.25 -3.73 -4.89
CA ALA A 13 1.47 -3.57 -4.11
C ALA A 13 1.19 -3.31 -2.61
N SER A 14 0.18 -2.48 -2.32
CA SER A 14 -0.27 -2.22 -0.94
C SER A 14 -0.85 -3.46 -0.27
N ALA A 15 -1.67 -4.23 -0.99
CA ALA A 15 -2.22 -5.49 -0.49
C ALA A 15 -1.11 -6.51 -0.19
N LEU A 16 -0.12 -6.64 -1.09
CA LEU A 16 1.07 -7.48 -0.88
C LEU A 16 1.84 -7.05 0.39
N ALA A 17 2.13 -5.76 0.54
CA ALA A 17 2.82 -5.25 1.72
C ALA A 17 2.00 -5.39 3.01
N GLY A 18 0.67 -5.28 2.91
CA GLY A 18 -0.25 -5.56 4.01
C GLY A 18 -0.20 -7.03 4.46
N ALA A 19 -0.26 -7.96 3.50
CA ALA A 19 -0.15 -9.39 3.79
C ALA A 19 1.19 -9.75 4.43
N ALA A 20 2.29 -9.20 3.92
CA ALA A 20 3.62 -9.40 4.49
C ALA A 20 3.72 -8.89 5.94
N ARG A 21 3.13 -7.74 6.25
CA ARG A 21 3.02 -7.21 7.62
C ARG A 21 2.27 -8.14 8.55
N GLU A 22 1.15 -8.71 8.11
CA GLU A 22 0.39 -9.63 8.95
C GLU A 22 1.14 -10.94 9.19
N LEU A 23 1.82 -11.47 8.18
CA LEU A 23 2.67 -12.66 8.32
C LEU A 23 3.88 -12.41 9.22
N ASP A 24 4.54 -11.25 9.11
CA ASP A 24 5.63 -10.85 10.01
C ASP A 24 5.14 -10.76 11.46
N ARG A 25 4.03 -10.04 11.70
CA ARG A 25 3.42 -9.91 13.03
C ARG A 25 3.00 -11.26 13.60
N TRP A 26 2.37 -12.10 12.79
CA TRP A 26 1.95 -13.44 13.20
C TRP A 26 3.17 -14.31 13.53
N GLY A 27 4.18 -14.32 12.66
CA GLY A 27 5.38 -15.14 12.83
C GLY A 27 6.11 -14.78 14.12
N ARG A 28 6.34 -13.49 14.38
CA ARG A 28 6.98 -13.02 15.63
C ARG A 28 6.18 -13.43 16.88
N ARG A 29 4.85 -13.29 16.87
CA ARG A 29 3.98 -13.65 18.00
C ARG A 29 4.03 -15.15 18.34
N HIS A 30 4.31 -16.00 17.36
CA HIS A 30 4.32 -17.46 17.54
C HIS A 30 5.74 -18.05 17.57
N GLY A 31 6.78 -17.22 17.73
CA GLY A 31 8.18 -17.69 17.72
C GLY A 31 8.66 -18.19 16.36
N ARG A 32 7.91 -17.93 15.28
CA ARG A 32 8.21 -18.31 13.89
C ARG A 32 8.92 -17.19 13.16
N THR A 33 10.10 -16.82 13.66
CA THR A 33 10.92 -15.75 13.09
C THR A 33 11.42 -16.06 11.67
N ASP A 34 11.52 -17.36 11.33
CA ASP A 34 11.76 -17.87 9.98
C ASP A 34 10.68 -17.43 8.99
N VAL A 35 9.41 -17.59 9.38
CA VAL A 35 8.26 -17.19 8.55
C VAL A 35 8.20 -15.68 8.41
N ALA A 36 8.46 -14.95 9.50
CA ALA A 36 8.48 -13.49 9.48
C ALA A 36 9.55 -12.96 8.50
N ALA A 37 10.78 -13.47 8.59
CA ALA A 37 11.86 -13.09 7.68
C ALA A 37 11.53 -13.43 6.22
N ARG A 38 11.02 -14.64 5.96
CA ARG A 38 10.62 -15.07 4.61
C ARG A 38 9.51 -14.20 4.01
N ALA A 39 8.53 -13.81 4.82
CA ALA A 39 7.43 -12.96 4.35
C ALA A 39 7.94 -11.58 3.90
N VAL A 40 8.87 -10.98 4.66
CA VAL A 40 9.48 -9.70 4.30
C VAL A 40 10.34 -9.82 3.04
N SER A 41 11.20 -10.84 2.95
CA SER A 41 12.03 -11.06 1.77
C SER A 41 11.20 -11.30 0.51
N LEU A 42 10.20 -12.17 0.58
CA LEU A 42 9.33 -12.47 -0.57
C LEU A 42 8.54 -11.23 -1.01
N ALA A 43 8.07 -10.41 -0.07
CA ALA A 43 7.40 -9.16 -0.41
C ALA A 43 8.33 -8.18 -1.12
N ALA A 44 9.59 -8.06 -0.67
CA ALA A 44 10.59 -7.22 -1.32
C ALA A 44 10.88 -7.70 -2.76
N GLU A 45 11.06 -9.01 -2.96
CA GLU A 45 11.26 -9.61 -4.29
C GLU A 45 10.08 -9.37 -5.23
N LEU A 46 8.85 -9.61 -4.76
CA LEU A 46 7.64 -9.39 -5.56
C LEU A 46 7.41 -7.91 -5.87
N LEU A 47 7.75 -6.99 -4.95
CA LEU A 47 7.68 -5.55 -5.21
C LEU A 47 8.75 -5.07 -6.19
N ALA A 48 9.87 -5.79 -6.32
CA ALA A 48 10.90 -5.53 -7.33
C ALA A 48 10.50 -6.05 -8.72
N HIS A 49 9.49 -6.91 -8.83
CA HIS A 49 9.00 -7.42 -10.12
C HIS A 49 8.56 -6.26 -11.04
N PRO A 50 8.84 -6.28 -12.36
CA PRO A 50 8.58 -5.16 -13.27
C PRO A 50 7.14 -4.62 -13.28
N LEU A 51 6.15 -5.48 -12.98
CA LEU A 51 4.74 -5.08 -12.90
C LEU A 51 4.41 -4.24 -11.65
N LEU A 52 5.21 -4.36 -10.59
CA LEU A 52 5.01 -3.67 -9.31
C LEU A 52 6.14 -2.69 -8.98
N ALA A 53 7.26 -2.76 -9.70
CA ALA A 53 8.39 -1.87 -9.53
C ALA A 53 7.94 -0.40 -9.63
N GLY A 54 8.36 0.41 -8.65
CA GLY A 54 7.99 1.82 -8.56
C GLY A 54 6.55 2.11 -8.13
N THR A 55 5.75 1.13 -7.72
CA THR A 55 4.41 1.41 -7.16
C THR A 55 4.45 2.07 -5.78
N GLY A 56 5.58 1.97 -5.07
CA GLY A 56 5.81 2.54 -3.75
C GLY A 56 7.20 2.22 -3.23
N THR A 57 7.43 2.56 -1.97
CA THR A 57 8.67 2.30 -1.24
C THR A 57 8.38 1.41 -0.04
N LEU A 58 9.12 0.31 0.09
CA LEU A 58 9.10 -0.55 1.28
C LEU A 58 10.27 -0.18 2.20
N THR A 59 10.01 -0.07 3.50
CA THR A 59 11.02 0.20 4.54
C THR A 59 10.74 -0.69 5.75
N GLY A 60 11.53 -1.74 5.91
CA GLY A 60 11.17 -2.84 6.83
C GLY A 60 9.84 -3.45 6.39
N THR A 61 8.83 -3.39 7.27
CA THR A 61 7.46 -3.84 6.95
C THR A 61 6.54 -2.69 6.54
N ALA A 62 6.96 -1.43 6.64
CA ALA A 62 6.16 -0.27 6.24
C ALA A 62 6.23 -0.06 4.72
N PHE A 63 5.08 0.25 4.10
CA PHE A 63 5.00 0.53 2.67
C PHE A 63 4.29 1.84 2.41
N ARG A 64 4.85 2.67 1.52
CA ARG A 64 4.24 3.93 1.10
C ARG A 64 4.02 3.94 -0.41
N ARG A 65 2.76 4.08 -0.83
CA ARG A 65 2.39 4.10 -2.25
C ARG A 65 2.87 5.38 -2.93
N ARG A 66 3.11 5.29 -4.24
CA ARG A 66 3.35 6.45 -5.13
C ARG A 66 2.09 6.96 -5.83
N SER A 67 1.02 6.17 -5.88
CA SER A 67 -0.28 6.55 -6.43
C SER A 67 -1.31 6.74 -5.32
N CYS A 68 -2.46 7.37 -5.58
CA CYS A 68 -3.57 7.46 -4.62
C CYS A 68 -4.55 6.29 -4.82
N CYS A 69 -5.02 5.67 -3.72
CA CYS A 69 -5.98 4.55 -3.74
C CYS A 69 -7.43 5.03 -3.75
N LEU A 70 -7.65 6.34 -3.57
CA LEU A 70 -8.96 6.97 -3.45
C LEU A 70 -9.82 6.49 -2.27
N TYR A 71 -9.23 5.80 -1.29
CA TYR A 71 -9.95 5.35 -0.08
C TYR A 71 -10.64 6.49 0.68
N TYR A 72 -10.07 7.70 0.63
CA TYR A 72 -10.67 8.90 1.23
C TYR A 72 -12.04 9.28 0.65
N ARG A 73 -12.43 8.72 -0.50
CA ARG A 73 -13.75 8.94 -1.11
C ARG A 73 -14.84 8.05 -0.51
N VAL A 74 -14.48 7.02 0.26
CA VAL A 74 -15.45 6.19 0.98
C VAL A 74 -16.06 7.04 2.11
N PRO A 75 -17.39 7.02 2.31
CA PRO A 75 -18.02 7.73 3.42
C PRO A 75 -17.41 7.36 4.78
N GLY A 76 -17.02 8.35 5.57
CA GLY A 76 -16.29 8.14 6.83
C GLY A 76 -14.83 7.69 6.66
N GLY A 77 -14.34 7.57 5.42
CA GLY A 77 -12.99 7.14 5.10
C GLY A 77 -11.94 8.24 5.32
N GLY A 78 -10.80 7.85 5.88
CA GLY A 78 -9.61 8.69 5.98
C GLY A 78 -8.59 8.41 4.86
N VAL A 79 -7.31 8.61 5.18
CA VAL A 79 -6.22 8.06 4.36
C VAL A 79 -6.01 6.59 4.71
N CYS A 80 -5.62 5.75 3.73
CA CYS A 80 -5.26 4.37 4.02
C CYS A 80 -3.90 4.27 4.72
N GLY A 81 -3.59 3.11 5.32
CA GLY A 81 -2.33 2.89 6.04
C GLY A 81 -1.05 3.06 5.19
N ASP A 82 -1.16 2.95 3.86
CA ASP A 82 -0.02 3.05 2.92
C ASP A 82 -0.12 4.31 2.04
N CYS A 83 -0.88 5.31 2.47
CA CYS A 83 -1.28 6.42 1.61
C CYS A 83 -0.08 7.25 1.15
N CYS A 84 -0.14 7.73 -0.10
CA CYS A 84 0.81 8.72 -0.60
C CYS A 84 0.57 10.10 0.05
N LEU A 85 -0.66 10.36 0.53
CA LEU A 85 -1.08 11.60 1.16
C LEU A 85 -0.99 11.49 2.67
N VAL A 86 -0.55 12.58 3.32
CA VAL A 86 -0.51 12.68 4.79
C VAL A 86 -1.86 13.06 5.41
N ARG A 87 -2.78 13.61 4.61
CA ARG A 87 -4.15 13.95 4.98
C ARG A 87 -5.05 13.87 3.74
N PRO A 88 -6.36 13.63 3.89
CA PRO A 88 -7.29 13.69 2.76
C PRO A 88 -7.18 15.04 2.05
N PRO A 89 -7.24 15.08 0.71
CA PRO A 89 -7.34 16.35 0.01
C PRO A 89 -8.62 17.04 0.47
N ARG A 90 -8.54 18.33 0.81
CA ARG A 90 -9.75 19.12 1.03
C ARG A 90 -10.54 19.12 -0.27
N SER A 91 -11.83 18.78 -0.21
CA SER A 91 -12.74 18.98 -1.33
C SER A 91 -12.68 20.47 -1.68
N SER A 92 -12.09 20.80 -2.83
CA SER A 92 -12.20 22.15 -3.38
C SER A 92 -13.56 22.25 -4.07
N PRO A 93 -14.45 23.18 -3.67
CA PRO A 93 -15.71 23.41 -4.38
C PRO A 93 -15.51 23.82 -5.85
N ARG A 94 -14.27 24.17 -6.24
CA ARG A 94 -13.90 24.70 -7.56
C ARG A 94 -13.11 23.74 -8.44
N ALA A 95 -12.79 22.52 -7.98
CA ALA A 95 -12.04 21.58 -8.81
C ALA A 95 -12.98 20.94 -9.86
N PRO A 96 -12.62 20.91 -11.15
CA PRO A 96 -13.43 20.21 -12.15
C PRO A 96 -13.45 18.71 -11.83
N SER A 97 -14.65 18.14 -11.88
CA SER A 97 -14.87 16.70 -11.74
C SER A 97 -14.29 15.97 -12.96
N GLY A 98 -13.11 15.39 -12.82
CA GLY A 98 -12.51 14.48 -13.80
C GLY A 98 -13.03 13.05 -13.71
#